data_AF-W1YSD8-F1
#
_entry.id   AF-W1YSD8-F1
#
_cell.length_a   1.000
_cell.length_b   1.000
_cell.length_c   1.000
_cell.angle_alpha   90.00
_cell.angle_beta   90.00
_cell.angle_gamma   90.00
#
_symmetry.space_group_name_H-M   'P 1'
#
loop_
_entity.id
_entity.type
_entity.pdbx_description
1 polymer ?
#
loop_
_entity_poly.entity_id
_entity_poly.type
_entity_poly.pdbx_seq_one_letter_code
_entity_poly.pdbx_strand_id
1 'polypeptide(L)'
;EQVFTFPTYDLAQSILGQHNRYLHMMLEVISVDVVARGDTVVIKGDEKQVEALYRTLEELVFLYREGSTITESQVRIAAKLVANGKADAVHTM
;
A
#
# COMPACT_ATOMS: atom_id res chain seq x y z
N GLU A 1 12.85 -9.38 1.79
CA GLU A 1 12.36 -8.56 2.91
C GLU A 1 12.63 -7.10 2.58
N GLN A 2 11.66 -6.22 2.81
CA GLN A 2 11.81 -4.77 2.67
C GLN A 2 11.06 -4.04 3.78
N VAL A 3 11.42 -2.78 4.03
CA VAL A 3 10.77 -1.92 5.02
C VAL A 3 10.27 -0.67 4.34
N PHE A 4 8.97 -0.41 4.45
CA PHE A 4 8.35 0.85 4.04
C PHE A 4 8.16 1.74 5.27
N THR A 5 8.62 2.99 5.19
CA THR A 5 8.45 3.97 6.27
C THR A 5 7.63 5.14 5.76
N PHE A 6 6.48 5.37 6.37
CA PHE A 6 5.66 6.54 6.10
C PHE A 6 6.31 7.80 6.69
N PRO A 7 6.17 8.95 6.02
CA PRO A 7 6.66 10.22 6.53
C PRO A 7 6.12 10.64 7.90
N THR A 8 4.88 10.26 8.22
CA THR A 8 4.22 10.56 9.49
C THR A 8 3.27 9.43 9.88
N TYR A 9 2.97 9.33 11.18
CA TYR A 9 2.01 8.38 11.71
C TYR A 9 0.58 8.59 11.16
N ASP A 10 0.15 9.85 11.03
CA ASP A 10 -1.20 10.17 10.52
C ASP A 10 -1.37 9.76 9.06
N LEU A 11 -0.31 9.90 8.27
CA LEU A 11 -0.28 9.40 6.88
C LEU A 11 -0.34 7.87 6.87
N ALA A 12 0.44 7.19 7.73
CA ALA A 12 0.37 5.74 7.86
C ALA A 12 -1.06 5.28 8.18
N GLN A 13 -1.75 5.93 9.15
CA GLN A 13 -3.15 5.61 9.44
C GLN A 13 -4.09 5.84 8.25
N SER A 14 -3.87 6.91 7.49
CA SER A 14 -4.69 7.24 6.32
C SER A 14 -4.55 6.20 5.20
N ILE A 15 -3.34 5.65 4.99
CA ILE A 15 -3.06 4.65 3.95
C ILE A 15 -3.38 3.23 4.41
N LEU A 16 -3.02 2.86 5.64
CA LEU A 16 -3.25 1.52 6.19
C LEU A 16 -4.71 1.31 6.64
N GLY A 17 -5.43 2.40 6.88
CA GLY A 17 -6.81 2.42 7.36
C GLY A 17 -6.91 2.12 8.86
N GLN A 18 -8.07 2.44 9.45
CA GLN A 18 -8.35 2.10 10.84
C GLN A 18 -8.21 0.58 11.06
N HIS A 19 -7.51 0.20 12.14
CA HIS A 19 -7.20 -1.19 12.46
C HIS A 19 -6.56 -1.97 11.30
N ASN A 20 -5.76 -1.28 10.46
CA ASN A 20 -5.09 -1.86 9.29
C ASN A 20 -6.05 -2.45 8.24
N ARG A 21 -7.31 -1.99 8.19
CA ARG A 21 -8.32 -2.55 7.28
C ARG A 21 -7.90 -2.47 5.81
N TYR A 22 -7.27 -1.37 5.37
CA TYR A 22 -6.82 -1.23 3.99
C TYR A 22 -5.59 -2.08 3.71
N LEU A 23 -4.69 -2.21 4.68
CA LEU A 23 -3.59 -3.17 4.60
C LEU A 23 -4.11 -4.59 4.38
N HIS A 24 -5.11 -5.04 5.15
CA HIS A 24 -5.73 -6.35 4.94
C HIS A 24 -6.33 -6.50 3.54
N MET A 25 -6.98 -5.47 3.00
CA MET A 25 -7.49 -5.51 1.62
C MET A 25 -6.39 -5.65 0.57
N MET A 26 -5.23 -5.02 0.77
CA MET A 26 -4.07 -5.18 -0.12
C MET A 26 -3.54 -6.62 -0.06
N LEU A 27 -3.50 -7.22 1.14
CA LEU A 27 -3.05 -8.58 1.37
C LEU A 27 -4.00 -9.67 0.85
N GLU A 28 -5.28 -9.35 0.62
CA GLU A 28 -6.21 -10.24 -0.12
C GLU A 28 -5.76 -10.47 -1.57
N VAL A 29 -4.98 -9.55 -2.14
CA VAL A 29 -4.53 -9.56 -3.54
C VAL A 29 -3.04 -9.90 -3.65
N ILE A 30 -2.22 -9.43 -2.70
CA ILE A 30 -0.77 -9.56 -2.71
C ILE A 30 -0.35 -10.48 -1.56
N SER A 31 0.21 -11.64 -1.91
CA SER A 31 0.54 -12.68 -0.92
C SER A 31 1.92 -12.43 -0.28
N VAL A 32 1.94 -11.65 0.80
CA VAL A 32 3.12 -11.37 1.64
C VAL A 32 2.79 -11.40 3.12
N ASP A 33 3.80 -11.68 3.95
CA ASP A 33 3.73 -11.50 5.40
C ASP A 33 4.11 -10.07 5.76
N VAL A 34 3.34 -9.45 6.66
CA VAL A 34 3.54 -8.05 7.03
C VAL A 34 3.48 -7.83 8.53
N VAL A 35 4.36 -6.96 9.03
CA VAL A 35 4.30 -6.39 10.38
C VAL A 35 4.20 -4.88 10.26
N ALA A 36 3.07 -4.31 10.67
CA ALA A 36 2.86 -2.86 10.74
C ALA A 36 3.01 -2.36 12.19
N ARG A 37 3.88 -1.38 12.42
CA ARG A 37 4.09 -0.75 13.73
C ARG A 37 4.35 0.75 13.55
N GLY A 38 3.47 1.57 14.13
CA GLY A 38 3.60 3.03 14.02
C GLY A 38 3.47 3.47 12.57
N ASP A 39 4.53 4.08 12.05
CA ASP A 39 4.72 4.56 10.68
C ASP A 39 5.58 3.60 9.83
N THR A 40 5.85 2.39 10.29
CA THR A 40 6.67 1.41 9.56
C THR A 40 5.90 0.14 9.23
N VAL A 41 6.19 -0.41 8.06
CA VAL A 41 5.65 -1.68 7.56
C VAL A 41 6.81 -2.54 7.08
N VAL A 42 7.03 -3.67 7.75
CA VAL A 42 8.01 -4.68 7.34
C VAL A 42 7.30 -5.70 6.47
N ILE A 43 7.82 -5.92 5.26
CA ILE A 43 7.23 -6.78 4.23
C ILE A 43 8.16 -7.96 3.96
N LYS A 44 7.64 -9.18 4.08
CA LYS A 44 8.38 -10.44 3.89
C LYS A 44 7.63 -11.36 2.94
N GLY A 45 8.35 -12.06 2.09
CA GLY A 45 7.78 -12.94 1.08
C GLY A 45 8.65 -13.03 -0.17
N ASP A 46 8.04 -13.47 -1.26
CA ASP A 46 8.66 -13.50 -2.59
C ASP A 46 9.02 -12.08 -3.07
N GLU A 47 10.14 -11.94 -3.77
CA GLU A 47 10.66 -10.64 -4.22
C GLU A 47 9.62 -9.84 -5.03
N LYS A 48 8.91 -10.49 -5.97
CA LYS A 48 7.90 -9.81 -6.79
C LYS A 48 6.70 -9.37 -5.98
N GLN A 49 6.29 -10.17 -5.00
CA GLN A 49 5.15 -9.86 -4.13
C GLN A 49 5.50 -8.76 -3.12
N VAL A 50 6.73 -8.79 -2.58
CA VAL A 50 7.27 -7.74 -1.71
C VAL A 50 7.30 -6.41 -2.46
N GLU A 51 7.84 -6.41 -3.69
CA GLU A 51 7.89 -5.21 -4.52
C GLU A 51 6.48 -4.72 -4.90
N ALA A 52 5.54 -5.62 -5.18
CA ALA A 52 4.16 -5.24 -5.48
C ALA A 52 3.49 -4.52 -4.29
N LEU A 53 3.65 -5.00 -3.06
CA LEU A 53 3.10 -4.30 -1.90
C LEU A 53 3.83 -2.97 -1.67
N TYR A 54 5.16 -2.95 -1.76
CA TYR A 54 5.95 -1.74 -1.58
C TYR A 54 5.51 -0.64 -2.55
N ARG A 55 5.41 -0.95 -3.85
CA ARG A 55 4.91 -0.01 -4.86
C ARG A 55 3.47 0.41 -4.57
N THR A 56 2.57 -0.50 -4.19
CA THR A 56 1.20 -0.13 -3.83
C THR A 56 1.15 0.93 -2.72
N LEU A 57 2.02 0.83 -1.71
CA LEU A 57 2.12 1.83 -0.65
C LEU A 57 2.68 3.16 -1.14
N GLU A 58 3.70 3.17 -2.01
CA GLU A 58 4.22 4.39 -2.64
C GLU A 58 3.13 5.13 -3.42
N GLU A 59 2.38 4.41 -4.24
CA GLU A 59 1.31 4.94 -5.08
C GLU A 59 0.19 5.57 -4.23
N LEU A 60 -0.23 4.88 -3.16
CA LEU A 60 -1.26 5.42 -2.26
C LEU A 60 -0.77 6.66 -1.50
N VAL A 61 0.50 6.69 -1.10
CA VAL A 61 1.12 7.89 -0.49
C VAL A 61 1.18 9.04 -1.49
N PHE A 62 1.51 8.76 -2.75
CA PHE A 62 1.52 9.75 -3.83
C PHE A 62 0.12 10.35 -4.01
N LEU A 63 -0.90 9.52 -4.22
CA LEU A 63 -2.29 9.97 -4.40
C LEU A 63 -2.78 10.81 -3.22
N TYR A 64 -2.49 10.39 -1.98
CA TYR A 64 -2.87 11.16 -0.79
C TYR A 64 -2.22 12.55 -0.78
N ARG A 65 -0.94 12.65 -1.18
CA ARG A 65 -0.20 13.93 -1.24
C ARG A 65 -0.72 14.87 -2.34
N GLU A 66 -1.28 14.33 -3.41
CA GLU A 66 -1.96 15.13 -4.44
C GLU A 66 -3.33 15.68 -3.98
N GLY A 67 -3.75 15.35 -2.75
CA GLY A 67 -5.00 15.80 -2.16
C GLY A 67 -6.18 14.85 -2.42
N SER A 68 -5.92 13.66 -2.98
CA SER A 68 -6.95 12.65 -3.17
C SER A 68 -7.32 11.98 -1.85
N THR A 69 -8.62 11.90 -1.57
CA THR A 69 -9.13 11.06 -0.49
C THR A 69 -8.87 9.59 -0.83
N ILE A 70 -8.24 8.85 0.08
CA ILE A 70 -8.04 7.41 -0.09
C ILE A 70 -9.28 6.65 0.37
N THR A 71 -9.85 5.86 -0.54
CA THR A 71 -11.05 5.05 -0.31
C THR A 71 -10.77 3.56 -0.49
N GLU A 72 -11.65 2.70 0.03
CA GLU A 72 -11.57 1.24 -0.16
C GLU A 72 -11.49 0.83 -1.63
N SER A 73 -12.22 1.53 -2.50
CA SER A 73 -12.22 1.25 -3.93
C SER A 73 -10.83 1.52 -4.54
N GLN A 74 -10.24 2.67 -4.25
CA GLN A 74 -8.90 3.02 -4.73
C GLN A 74 -7.84 2.09 -4.20
N VAL A 75 -7.87 1.71 -2.91
CA VAL A 75 -6.95 0.72 -2.33
C VAL A 75 -7.01 -0.59 -3.11
N ARG A 76 -8.22 -1.09 -3.37
CA ARG A 76 -8.41 -2.36 -4.10
C ARG A 76 -7.94 -2.26 -5.55
N ILE A 77 -8.19 -1.14 -6.21
CA ILE A 77 -7.76 -0.92 -7.59
C ILE A 77 -6.23 -0.80 -7.66
N ALA A 78 -5.60 -0.02 -6.77
CA ALA A 78 -4.15 0.14 -6.70
C ALA A 78 -3.45 -1.21 -6.49
N ALA A 79 -3.86 -1.98 -5.50
CA ALA A 79 -3.30 -3.31 -5.23
C ALA A 79 -3.42 -4.24 -6.46
N LYS A 80 -4.58 -4.24 -7.14
CA LYS A 80 -4.78 -5.03 -8.36
C LYS A 80 -3.93 -4.54 -9.53
N LEU A 81 -3.81 -3.23 -9.75
CA LEU A 81 -3.04 -2.68 -10.85
C LEU A 81 -1.56 -3.01 -10.66
N VAL A 82 -1.02 -2.80 -9.46
CA VAL A 82 0.39 -3.09 -9.15
C VAL A 82 0.68 -4.59 -9.21
N ALA A 83 -0.20 -5.44 -8.66
CA ALA A 83 -0.05 -6.90 -8.74
C ALA A 83 -0.06 -7.42 -10.20
N ASN A 84 -0.71 -6.71 -11.12
CA ASN A 84 -0.71 -7.02 -12.55
C ASN A 84 0.43 -6.31 -13.32
N GLY A 85 1.41 -5.71 -12.64
CA GLY A 85 2.54 -5.01 -13.24
C GLY A 85 2.21 -3.64 -13.86
N LYS A 86 1.06 -3.05 -13.52
CA LYS A 86 0.56 -1.76 -14.04
C LYS A 86 0.56 -0.67 -12.98
N ALA A 87 1.63 -0.59 -12.18
CA ALA A 87 1.74 0.39 -11.11
C ALA A 87 1.63 1.84 -11.61
N ASP A 88 2.21 2.15 -12.78
CA ASP A 88 2.18 3.51 -13.35
C ASP A 88 0.76 3.99 -13.71
N ALA A 89 -0.21 3.08 -13.85
CA ALA A 89 -1.61 3.44 -14.08
C ALA A 89 -2.31 3.97 -12.83
N VAL A 90 -1.74 3.72 -11.64
CA VAL A 90 -2.32 4.19 -10.36
C VAL A 90 -2.18 5.72 -10.23
N HIS A 91 -1.10 6.32 -10.75
CA HIS A 91 -0.89 7.77 -10.79
C HIS A 91 -1.95 8.55 -11.60
N THR A 92 -2.71 7.87 -12.48
CA THR A 92 -3.69 8.52 -13.37
C THR A 92 -5.15 8.41 -12.89
N MET A 93 -5.35 7.93 -11.65
CA MET A 93 -6.66 7.66 -11.06
C MET A 93 -7.31 8.87 -10.39
#